data_AF-A0A7K4B3C2-F1
#
_entry.id   AF-A0A7K4B3C2-F1
#
_cell.length_a   1.000
_cell.length_b   1.000
_cell.length_c   1.000
_cell.angle_alpha   90.00
_cell.angle_beta   90.00
_cell.angle_gamma   90.00
#
_symmetry.space_group_name_H-M   'P 1'
#
loop_
_entity.id
_entity.type
_entity.pdbx_description
1 polymer ?
#
loop_
_entity_poly.entity_id
_entity_poly.type
_entity_poly.pdbx_seq_one_letter_code
_entity_poly.pdbx_strand_id
1 'polypeptide(L)'
;MLENMKIGKKLIGGFILTIIIMLIISGIGFIFISNLALKSDEMYNDRLIPIQQIGVINSAFTQFRGDAYKGMLVPEERTVSLDSAESVLASVNDQIVVIDKLNLNAEERKVFESFKTAFQEY
;
A
#
# COMPACT_ATOMS: atom_id res chain seq x y z
N MET A 1 -28.03 -39.47 36.41
CA MET A 1 -27.05 -40.24 35.60
C MET A 1 -25.59 -39.81 35.82
N LEU A 2 -25.30 -38.54 36.13
CA LEU A 2 -23.93 -38.11 36.46
C LEU A 2 -23.47 -38.48 37.89
N GLU A 3 -24.37 -38.84 38.81
CA GLU A 3 -24.01 -39.17 40.19
C GLU A 3 -23.21 -40.48 40.33
N ASN A 4 -23.53 -41.52 39.54
CA ASN A 4 -22.91 -42.85 39.63
C ASN A 4 -21.60 -43.02 38.84
N MET A 5 -21.02 -41.94 38.32
CA MET A 5 -19.80 -42.00 37.51
C MET A 5 -18.54 -41.75 38.35
N LYS A 6 -17.55 -42.66 38.29
CA LYS A 6 -16.26 -42.54 39.01
C LYS A 6 -15.63 -41.15 38.77
N ILE A 7 -15.14 -40.52 39.83
CA ILE A 7 -14.56 -39.15 39.84
C ILE A 7 -13.55 -38.93 38.71
N GLY A 8 -12.69 -39.92 38.42
CA GLY A 8 -11.72 -39.83 37.31
C GLY A 8 -12.36 -39.61 35.94
N LYS A 9 -13.52 -40.22 35.65
CA LYS A 9 -14.24 -40.02 34.38
C LYS A 9 -14.87 -38.63 34.28
N LYS A 10 -15.27 -38.03 35.41
CA LYS A 10 -15.80 -36.65 35.46
C LYS A 10 -14.69 -35.62 35.16
N LEU A 11 -13.51 -35.83 35.75
CA LEU A 11 -12.32 -35.00 35.51
C LEU A 11 -11.85 -35.07 34.05
N ILE A 12 -11.77 -36.28 33.47
CA ILE A 12 -11.37 -36.47 32.07
C ILE A 12 -12.37 -35.79 31.12
N GLY A 13 -13.69 -35.91 31.37
CA GLY A 13 -14.70 -35.25 30.56
C GLY A 13 -14.58 -33.72 30.57
N GLY A 14 -14.33 -33.13 31.74
CA GLY A 14 -14.07 -31.69 31.85
C GLY A 14 -12.81 -31.26 31.11
N PHE A 15 -11.74 -32.06 31.19
CA PHE A 15 -10.49 -31.76 30.49
C PHE A 15 -10.64 -31.83 28.95
N ILE A 16 -11.34 -32.86 28.44
CA ILE A 16 -11.64 -33.00 27.02
C ILE A 16 -12.48 -31.82 26.53
N LEU A 17 -13.49 -31.39 27.30
CA LEU A 17 -14.30 -30.22 26.96
C LEU A 17 -13.45 -28.96 26.85
N THR A 18 -12.54 -28.72 27.80
CA THR A 18 -11.60 -27.58 27.75
C THR A 18 -10.71 -27.64 26.52
N ILE A 19 -10.16 -28.81 26.17
CA ILE A 19 -9.35 -28.99 24.95
C ILE A 19 -10.16 -28.63 23.70
N ILE A 20 -11.40 -29.10 23.60
CA ILE A 20 -12.27 -28.79 22.45
C ILE A 20 -12.49 -27.29 22.33
N ILE A 21 -12.77 -26.60 23.45
CA ILE A 21 -12.94 -25.15 23.48
C ILE A 21 -11.65 -24.44 23.02
N MET A 22 -10.48 -24.88 23.51
CA MET A 22 -9.19 -24.32 23.09
C MET A 22 -8.92 -24.52 21.59
N LEU A 23 -9.25 -25.69 21.03
CA LEU A 23 -9.12 -25.96 19.60
C LEU A 23 -10.01 -25.05 18.76
N ILE A 24 -11.25 -24.82 19.20
CA ILE A 24 -12.18 -23.90 18.52
C ILE A 24 -11.62 -22.47 18.54
N ILE A 25 -11.18 -21.98 19.70
CA ILE A 25 -10.60 -20.64 19.82
C ILE A 25 -9.36 -20.50 18.96
N SER A 26 -8.47 -21.51 18.98
CA SER A 26 -7.26 -21.53 18.16
C SER A 26 -7.58 -21.50 16.66
N GLY A 27 -8.52 -22.32 16.19
CA GLY A 27 -8.94 -22.33 14.79
C GLY A 27 -9.53 -21.00 14.34
N ILE A 28 -10.38 -20.39 15.18
CA ILE A 28 -10.93 -19.06 14.90
C ILE A 28 -9.80 -18.02 14.85
N GLY A 29 -8.92 -18.00 15.84
CA GLY A 29 -7.79 -17.08 15.90
C GLY A 29 -6.88 -17.19 14.67
N PHE A 30 -6.60 -18.40 14.20
CA PHE A 30 -5.79 -18.63 13.01
C PHE A 30 -6.41 -18.03 11.75
N ILE A 31 -7.73 -18.19 11.56
CA ILE A 31 -8.46 -17.61 10.41
C ILE A 31 -8.39 -16.09 10.45
N PHE A 32 -8.61 -15.48 11.62
CA PHE A 32 -8.56 -14.02 11.77
C PHE A 32 -7.16 -13.44 11.51
N ILE A 33 -6.12 -14.05 12.08
CA ILE A 33 -4.73 -13.61 11.87
C ILE A 33 -4.34 -13.75 10.40
N SER A 34 -4.72 -14.85 9.74
CA SER A 34 -4.43 -15.07 8.32
C SER A 34 -5.12 -14.01 7.44
N ASN A 35 -6.40 -13.73 7.71
CA ASN A 35 -7.13 -12.67 7.00
C ASN A 35 -6.55 -11.28 7.25
N LEU A 36 -6.09 -11.01 8.48
CA LEU A 36 -5.45 -9.75 8.81
C LEU A 36 -4.14 -9.58 8.04
N ALA A 37 -3.30 -10.62 7.99
CA ALA A 37 -2.05 -10.60 7.24
C ALA A 37 -2.27 -10.28 5.75
N LEU A 38 -3.26 -10.92 5.12
CA LEU A 38 -3.62 -10.64 3.72
C LEU A 38 -4.08 -9.19 3.51
N LYS A 39 -4.92 -8.67 4.41
CA LYS A 39 -5.38 -7.28 4.33
C LYS A 39 -4.27 -6.27 4.58
N SER A 40 -3.33 -6.58 5.47
CA SER A 40 -2.16 -5.75 5.70
C SER A 40 -1.24 -5.72 4.49
N ASP A 41 -1.08 -6.85 3.80
CA ASP A 41 -0.33 -6.94 2.55
C ASP A 41 -1.00 -6.13 1.44
N GLU A 42 -2.32 -6.26 1.24
CA GLU A 42 -3.09 -5.45 0.29
C GLU A 42 -2.97 -3.96 0.61
N MET A 43 -3.14 -3.56 1.88
CA MET A 43 -3.04 -2.17 2.29
C MET A 43 -1.65 -1.57 1.99
N TYR A 44 -0.59 -2.36 2.15
CA TYR A 44 0.77 -1.90 1.89
C TYR A 44 1.06 -1.85 0.38
N ASN A 45 0.94 -3.00 -0.31
CA ASN A 45 1.37 -3.15 -1.70
C ASN A 45 0.40 -2.50 -2.70
N ASP A 46 -0.91 -2.64 -2.47
CA ASP A 46 -1.93 -2.26 -3.46
C ASP A 46 -2.52 -0.87 -3.16
N ARG A 47 -2.24 -0.27 -2.00
CA ARG A 47 -2.73 1.07 -1.62
C ARG A 47 -1.60 2.05 -1.29
N LEU A 48 -0.79 1.75 -0.27
CA LEU A 48 0.20 2.70 0.24
C LEU A 48 1.30 3.01 -0.78
N ILE A 49 1.90 1.98 -1.38
CA ILE A 49 2.96 2.17 -2.38
C ILE A 49 2.47 3.03 -3.57
N PRO A 50 1.34 2.72 -4.24
CA PRO A 50 0.82 3.58 -5.31
C PRO A 50 0.62 5.04 -4.89
N ILE A 51 -0.01 5.26 -3.72
CA ILE A 51 -0.26 6.61 -3.20
C ILE A 51 1.05 7.36 -2.97
N GLN A 52 2.05 6.69 -2.41
CA GLN A 52 3.38 7.29 -2.19
C GLN A 52 4.02 7.70 -3.51
N GLN A 53 3.98 6.85 -4.55
CA GLN A 53 4.56 7.18 -5.86
C GLN A 53 3.82 8.36 -6.51
N ILE A 54 2.49 8.40 -6.44
CA ILE A 54 1.70 9.56 -6.89
C ILE A 54 2.07 10.83 -6.12
N GLY A 55 2.34 10.72 -4.82
CA GLY A 55 2.82 11.83 -3.99
C GLY A 55 4.17 12.39 -4.45
N VAL A 56 5.09 11.51 -4.87
CA VAL A 56 6.39 11.92 -5.46
C VAL A 56 6.17 12.64 -6.79
N ILE A 57 5.31 12.11 -7.66
CA ILE A 57 4.95 12.75 -8.94
C ILE A 57 4.38 14.16 -8.71
N ASN A 58 3.45 14.33 -7.77
CA ASN A 58 2.88 15.65 -7.44
C ASN A 58 3.93 16.63 -6.91
N SER A 59 4.87 16.14 -6.09
CA SER A 59 5.99 16.95 -5.61
C SER A 59 6.89 17.39 -6.76
N ALA A 60 7.18 16.49 -7.71
CA ALA A 60 7.96 16.80 -8.90
C ALA A 60 7.32 17.91 -9.75
N PHE A 61 6.01 17.84 -10.02
CA PHE A 61 5.32 18.93 -10.73
C PHE A 61 5.33 20.25 -9.97
N THR A 62 5.21 20.20 -8.64
CA THR A 62 5.25 21.40 -7.81
C THR A 62 6.63 22.05 -7.87
N GLN A 63 7.68 21.26 -7.77
CA GLN A 63 9.06 21.72 -7.88
C GLN A 63 9.36 22.24 -9.29
N PHE A 64 9.00 21.50 -10.34
CA PHE A 64 9.14 21.92 -11.73
C PHE A 64 8.56 23.32 -11.96
N ARG A 65 7.33 23.58 -11.49
CA ARG A 65 6.68 24.89 -11.62
C ARG A 65 7.41 25.98 -10.84
N GLY A 66 7.84 25.67 -9.61
CA GLY A 66 8.60 26.60 -8.77
C GLY A 66 9.93 27.00 -9.40
N ASP A 67 10.66 26.01 -9.90
CA ASP A 67 11.95 26.18 -10.54
C ASP A 67 11.83 26.91 -11.89
N ALA A 68 10.80 26.60 -12.68
CA ALA A 68 10.48 27.34 -13.90
C ALA A 68 10.23 28.83 -13.60
N TYR A 69 9.41 29.15 -12.59
CA TYR A 69 9.18 30.53 -12.18
C TYR A 69 10.46 31.20 -11.66
N LYS A 70 11.26 30.50 -10.86
CA LYS A 70 12.53 31.03 -10.36
C LYS A 70 13.47 31.35 -11.52
N GLY A 71 13.57 30.47 -12.52
CA GLY A 71 14.43 30.70 -13.67
C GLY A 71 13.98 31.84 -14.58
N MET A 72 12.69 32.17 -14.60
CA MET A 72 12.17 33.35 -15.29
C MET A 72 12.47 34.65 -14.53
N LEU A 73 12.32 34.63 -13.20
CA LEU A 73 12.31 35.85 -12.38
C LEU A 73 13.65 36.20 -11.73
N VAL A 74 14.56 35.23 -11.57
CA VAL A 74 15.87 35.40 -10.93
C VAL A 74 16.97 35.04 -11.92
N PRO A 75 17.52 36.02 -12.67
CA PRO A 75 18.48 35.77 -13.74
C PRO A 75 19.72 34.98 -13.29
N GLU A 76 20.20 35.21 -12.08
CA GLU A 76 21.38 34.56 -11.50
C GLU A 76 21.18 33.05 -11.29
N GLU A 77 19.93 32.62 -11.11
CA GLU A 77 19.54 31.25 -10.79
C GLU A 77 18.93 30.54 -12.01
N ARG A 78 18.87 31.20 -13.18
CA ARG A 78 18.13 30.71 -14.35
C ARG A 78 18.53 29.31 -14.78
N THR A 79 19.81 29.13 -15.11
CA THR A 79 20.30 27.86 -15.63
C THR A 79 20.08 26.74 -14.62
N VAL A 80 20.50 26.95 -13.37
CA VAL A 80 20.36 25.96 -12.30
C VAL A 80 18.90 25.57 -12.06
N SER A 81 17.99 26.56 -12.06
CA SER A 81 16.56 26.29 -11.83
C SER A 81 15.95 25.54 -13.01
N LEU A 82 16.23 25.94 -14.26
CA LEU A 82 15.68 25.26 -15.42
C LEU A 82 16.22 23.83 -15.59
N ASP A 83 17.51 23.60 -15.31
CA ASP A 83 18.10 22.26 -15.30
C ASP A 83 17.47 21.39 -14.21
N SER A 84 17.25 21.94 -13.01
CA SER A 84 16.53 21.27 -11.91
C SER A 84 15.09 20.93 -12.30
N ALA A 85 14.38 21.86 -12.94
CA ALA A 85 13.02 21.66 -13.42
C ALA A 85 12.95 20.49 -14.41
N GLU A 86 13.83 20.47 -15.41
CA GLU A 86 13.90 19.38 -16.40
C GLU A 86 14.23 18.05 -15.72
N SER A 87 15.22 18.03 -14.83
CA SER A 87 15.63 16.81 -14.12
C SER A 87 14.53 16.24 -13.23
N VAL A 88 13.81 17.09 -12.49
CA VAL A 88 12.75 16.61 -11.59
C VAL A 88 11.55 16.11 -12.38
N LEU A 89 11.20 16.77 -13.50
CA LEU A 89 10.13 16.33 -14.37
C LEU A 89 10.49 14.99 -15.04
N ALA A 90 11.73 14.82 -15.50
CA ALA A 90 12.20 13.56 -16.07
C ALA A 90 12.10 12.38 -15.08
N SER A 91 12.32 12.63 -13.78
CA SER A 91 12.24 11.60 -12.73
C SER A 91 10.85 10.96 -12.59
N VAL A 92 9.78 11.64 -13.04
CA VAL A 92 8.41 11.11 -13.07
C VAL A 92 8.32 9.80 -13.87
N ASN A 93 9.16 9.64 -14.90
CA ASN A 93 9.22 8.39 -15.68
C ASN A 93 9.58 7.18 -14.81
N ASP A 94 10.44 7.37 -13.80
CA ASP A 94 10.82 6.29 -12.89
C ASP A 94 9.62 5.86 -12.03
N GLN A 95 8.84 6.82 -11.53
CA GLN A 95 7.62 6.51 -10.79
C GLN A 95 6.54 5.88 -11.66
N ILE A 96 6.42 6.29 -12.93
CA ILE A 96 5.54 5.65 -13.90
C ILE A 96 5.90 4.17 -14.04
N VAL A 97 7.17 3.83 -14.23
CA VAL A 97 7.62 2.43 -14.36
C VAL A 97 7.31 1.62 -13.09
N VAL A 98 7.40 2.23 -11.91
CA VAL A 98 7.04 1.57 -10.65
C VAL A 98 5.54 1.32 -10.58
N ILE A 99 4.72 2.35 -10.80
CA ILE A 99 3.25 2.26 -10.71
C ILE A 99 2.69 1.27 -11.74
N ASP A 100 3.27 1.20 -12.93
CA ASP A 100 2.81 0.30 -14.00
C ASP A 100 2.86 -1.19 -13.57
N LYS A 101 3.81 -1.55 -12.71
CA LYS A 101 3.99 -2.91 -12.16
C LYS A 101 3.08 -3.23 -10.97
N LEU A 102 2.40 -2.24 -10.40
CA LEU A 102 1.52 -2.43 -9.25
C LEU A 102 0.18 -3.03 -9.65
N ASN A 103 -0.49 -3.65 -8.68
CA ASN A 103 -1.80 -4.27 -8.86
C ASN A 103 -2.93 -3.22 -8.84
N LEU A 104 -3.02 -2.41 -9.90
CA LEU A 104 -4.11 -1.44 -10.07
C LEU A 104 -5.39 -2.14 -10.52
N ASN A 105 -6.52 -1.77 -9.92
CA ASN A 105 -7.84 -2.16 -10.41
C ASN A 105 -8.16 -1.50 -11.78
N ALA A 106 -9.27 -1.89 -12.40
CA ALA A 106 -9.62 -1.43 -13.74
C ALA A 106 -9.75 0.10 -13.86
N GLU A 107 -10.35 0.76 -12.88
CA GLU A 107 -10.52 2.22 -12.90
C GLU A 107 -9.19 2.94 -12.63
N GLU A 108 -8.41 2.45 -11.65
CA GLU A 108 -7.07 2.97 -11.36
C GLU A 108 -6.16 2.87 -12.58
N ARG A 109 -6.17 1.72 -13.26
CA ARG A 109 -5.41 1.50 -14.49
C ARG A 109 -5.82 2.50 -15.57
N LYS A 110 -7.13 2.66 -15.80
CA LYS A 110 -7.66 3.59 -16.81
C LYS A 110 -7.22 5.03 -16.56
N VAL A 111 -7.28 5.49 -15.31
CA VAL A 111 -6.81 6.84 -14.93
C VAL A 111 -5.30 6.94 -15.12
N PHE A 112 -4.54 5.91 -14.73
CA PHE A 112 -3.09 5.89 -14.89
C PHE A 112 -2.64 5.90 -16.36
N GLU A 113 -3.30 5.16 -17.25
CA GLU A 113 -3.03 5.24 -18.69
C GLU A 113 -3.33 6.63 -19.28
N SER A 114 -4.41 7.26 -18.81
CA SER A 114 -4.77 8.63 -19.21
C SER A 114 -3.68 9.62 -18.76
N PHE A 115 -3.17 9.45 -17.53
CA PHE A 115 -2.05 10.23 -17.01
C PHE A 115 -0.78 10.02 -17.85
N LYS A 116 -0.39 8.76 -18.16
CA LYS A 116 0.79 8.47 -18.98
C LYS A 116 0.71 9.16 -20.34
N THR A 117 -0.45 9.10 -20.98
CA THR A 117 -0.68 9.74 -22.28
C THR A 117 -0.53 11.26 -22.17
N ALA A 118 -1.18 11.89 -21.18
CA ALA A 118 -1.09 13.33 -20.98
C ALA A 118 0.33 13.79 -20.61
N PHE A 119 1.08 12.99 -19.85
CA PHE A 119 2.44 13.31 -19.44
C PHE A 119 3.44 13.28 -20.61
N GLN A 120 3.23 12.43 -21.61
CA GLN A 120 4.07 12.42 -22.83
C GLN A 120 3.97 13.72 -23.64
N GLU A 121 2.87 14.47 -23.48
CA GLU A 121 2.64 15.75 -24.16
C GLU A 121 2.97 16.98 -23.28
N TYR A 122 3.38 16.76 -22.02
CA TYR A 122 3.62 17.81 -21.03
C TYR A 122 5.04 18.38 -21.11
#